data_AF-A0A1C5YPC4-F1
#
_entry.id   AF-A0A1C5YPC4-F1
#
_cell.length_a   1.000
_cell.length_b   1.000
_cell.length_c   1.000
_cell.angle_alpha   90.00
_cell.angle_beta   90.00
_cell.angle_gamma   90.00
#
_symmetry.space_group_name_H-M   'P 1'
#
loop_
_entity.id
_entity.type
_entity.pdbx_description
1 polymer ?
#
loop_
_entity_poly.entity_id
_entity_poly.type
_entity_poly.pdbx_seq_one_letter_code
_entity_poly.pdbx_strand_id
1 'polypeptide(L)'
;MAEMIARRQFDPLYIWLDLGFLLFFACLLLLRKKYMTVLTGLLAGLLYMVVDFGIFHLVCGAREISGGYSLFWVLLWMSMSYGFTNFAWLWLWISKDHRLLEWSMLILTWWFCCPLITRTFGGGVEPITIQRTTGSYHGYMALILLVGYLGLIVWNLWQKEQETRAPILWLLAIGILVQFGWEAMLLVGGVRSAGFSSLADKLSPLLVNSLLETNLGMPYIYVIFILYSSRRTEGLRRRSDRLTCLARIRELNGRRVRDVPSDGGYFA
;
A
#
# COMPACT_ATOMS: atom_id res chain seq x y z
N MET A 1 -3.37 29.40 7.08
CA MET A 1 -3.86 28.16 6.42
C MET A 1 -3.74 27.07 7.47
N ALA A 2 -4.82 26.38 7.84
CA ALA A 2 -4.78 25.43 8.95
C ALA A 2 -3.79 24.30 8.63
N GLU A 3 -2.81 24.11 9.51
CA GLU A 3 -1.82 23.05 9.41
C GLU A 3 -2.56 21.71 9.55
N MET A 4 -2.52 20.87 8.53
CA MET A 4 -3.14 19.55 8.62
C MET A 4 -2.28 18.71 9.57
N ILE A 5 -2.83 18.36 10.73
CA ILE A 5 -2.14 17.54 11.72
C ILE A 5 -2.63 16.10 11.55
N ALA A 6 -1.74 15.23 11.08
CA ALA A 6 -2.03 13.81 11.03
C ALA A 6 -1.61 13.18 12.37
N ARG A 7 -2.58 12.92 13.26
CA ARG A 7 -2.37 12.27 14.55
C ARG A 7 -2.92 10.84 14.54
N ARG A 8 -2.14 9.89 15.07
CA ARG A 8 -2.55 8.51 15.32
C ARG A 8 -2.32 8.16 16.78
N GLN A 9 -3.23 7.37 17.34
CA GLN A 9 -3.17 6.89 18.71
C GLN A 9 -3.47 5.39 18.72
N PHE A 10 -2.59 4.60 19.32
CA PHE A 10 -2.76 3.14 19.40
C PHE A 10 -2.25 2.59 20.73
N ASP A 11 -2.91 1.56 21.24
CA ASP A 11 -2.46 0.80 22.40
C ASP A 11 -1.26 -0.10 22.00
N PRO A 12 -0.25 -0.32 22.87
CA PRO A 12 0.87 -1.20 22.57
C PRO A 12 0.49 -2.62 22.10
N LEU A 13 -0.62 -3.17 22.57
CA LEU A 13 -1.14 -4.47 22.13
C LEU A 13 -1.44 -4.49 20.61
N TYR A 14 -1.85 -3.35 20.04
CA TYR A 14 -2.09 -3.21 18.61
C TYR A 14 -0.84 -3.58 17.79
N ILE A 15 0.33 -3.10 18.23
CA ILE A 15 1.60 -3.33 17.54
C ILE A 15 1.93 -4.83 17.53
N TRP A 16 1.79 -5.50 18.67
CA TRP A 16 2.12 -6.92 18.78
C TRP A 16 1.18 -7.82 17.97
N LEU A 17 -0.12 -7.54 18.03
CA LEU A 17 -1.11 -8.21 17.20
C LEU A 17 -0.78 -8.05 15.72
N ASP A 18 -0.49 -6.82 15.31
CA ASP A 18 -0.20 -6.50 13.92
C ASP A 18 1.12 -7.13 13.44
N LEU A 19 2.17 -7.15 14.26
CA LEU A 19 3.40 -7.89 13.97
C LEU A 19 3.13 -9.39 13.74
N GLY A 20 2.28 -9.99 14.59
CA GLY A 20 1.84 -11.38 14.41
C GLY A 20 1.15 -11.60 13.07
N PHE A 21 0.25 -10.70 12.69
CA PHE A 21 -0.41 -10.74 11.38
C PHE A 21 0.57 -10.55 10.22
N LEU A 22 1.51 -9.62 10.30
CA LEU A 22 2.50 -9.39 9.24
C LEU A 22 3.35 -10.64 8.98
N LEU A 23 3.81 -11.30 10.05
CA LEU A 23 4.55 -12.56 9.95
C LEU A 23 3.68 -13.67 9.35
N PHE A 24 2.44 -13.79 9.80
CA PHE A 24 1.48 -14.77 9.26
C PHE A 24 1.20 -14.52 7.77
N PHE A 25 0.91 -13.29 7.39
CA PHE A 25 0.63 -12.89 6.01
C PHE A 25 1.83 -13.12 5.10
N ALA A 26 3.03 -12.71 5.54
CA ALA A 26 4.27 -12.99 4.81
C ALA A 26 4.53 -14.49 4.66
N CYS A 27 4.35 -15.28 5.72
CA CYS A 27 4.49 -16.74 5.68
C CYS A 27 3.51 -17.36 4.68
N LEU A 28 2.24 -16.98 4.70
CA LEU A 28 1.24 -17.46 3.74
C LEU A 28 1.64 -17.13 2.29
N LEU A 29 2.12 -15.91 2.03
CA LEU A 29 2.59 -15.53 0.69
C LEU A 29 3.78 -16.40 0.25
N LEU A 30 4.76 -16.64 1.13
CA LEU A 30 5.91 -17.49 0.85
C LEU A 30 5.51 -18.95 0.59
N LEU A 31 4.60 -19.51 1.40
CA LEU A 31 4.05 -20.86 1.23
C LEU A 31 3.31 -21.00 -0.10
N ARG A 32 2.68 -19.91 -0.59
CA ARG A 32 2.03 -19.85 -1.90
C ARG A 32 2.96 -19.40 -3.03
N LYS A 33 4.29 -19.40 -2.79
CA LYS A 33 5.36 -19.06 -3.75
C LYS A 33 5.22 -17.65 -4.34
N LYS A 34 4.61 -16.72 -3.60
CA LYS A 34 4.43 -15.29 -3.93
C LYS A 34 5.67 -14.47 -3.57
N TYR A 35 6.83 -14.90 -4.06
CA TYR A 35 8.11 -14.34 -3.65
C TYR A 35 8.28 -12.90 -4.11
N MET A 36 7.85 -12.57 -5.32
CA MET A 36 7.92 -11.20 -5.80
C MET A 36 6.95 -10.29 -5.05
N THR A 37 5.73 -10.74 -4.73
CA THR A 37 4.81 -10.00 -3.85
C THR A 37 5.47 -9.65 -2.51
N VAL A 38 6.10 -10.63 -1.86
CA VAL A 38 6.80 -10.41 -0.58
C VAL A 38 7.95 -9.43 -0.76
N LEU A 39 8.79 -9.62 -1.79
CA LEU A 39 9.92 -8.73 -2.05
C LEU A 39 9.47 -7.29 -2.31
N THR A 40 8.46 -7.09 -3.16
CA THR A 40 7.87 -5.76 -3.42
C THR A 40 7.36 -5.13 -2.13
N GLY A 41 6.63 -5.89 -1.31
CA GLY A 41 6.17 -5.41 -0.01
C GLY A 41 7.32 -5.00 0.90
N LEU A 42 8.36 -5.82 1.02
CA LEU A 42 9.50 -5.54 1.90
C LEU A 42 10.27 -4.29 1.43
N LEU A 43 10.55 -4.19 0.13
CA LEU A 43 11.22 -3.03 -0.45
C LEU A 43 10.41 -1.75 -0.25
N ALA A 44 9.08 -1.83 -0.39
CA ALA A 44 8.20 -0.69 -0.16
C ALA A 44 8.12 -0.31 1.33
N GLY A 45 8.07 -1.27 2.24
CA GLY A 45 8.14 -1.01 3.69
C GLY A 45 9.45 -0.31 4.08
N LEU A 46 10.57 -0.73 3.50
CA LEU A 46 11.86 -0.04 3.67
C LEU A 46 11.87 1.36 3.04
N LEU A 47 11.30 1.52 1.85
CA LEU A 47 11.14 2.84 1.21
C LEU A 47 10.33 3.79 2.10
N TYR A 48 9.23 3.31 2.68
CA TYR A 48 8.42 4.06 3.63
C TYR A 48 9.26 4.47 4.83
N MET A 49 10.06 3.57 5.39
CA MET A 49 10.95 3.90 6.50
C MET A 49 11.98 4.98 6.14
N VAL A 50 12.58 4.90 4.93
CA VAL A 50 13.53 5.91 4.46
C VAL A 50 12.86 7.28 4.32
N VAL A 51 11.64 7.33 3.79
CA VAL A 51 10.90 8.59 3.65
C VAL A 51 10.44 9.11 5.02
N ASP A 52 9.89 8.24 5.86
CA ASP A 52 9.30 8.60 7.14
C ASP A 52 10.32 8.97 8.21
N PHE A 53 11.36 8.16 8.37
CA PHE A 53 12.42 8.42 9.32
C PHE A 53 13.50 9.32 8.73
N GLY A 54 13.94 9.05 7.50
CA GLY A 54 15.01 9.83 6.86
C GLY A 54 14.55 11.24 6.49
N ILE A 55 13.51 11.38 5.67
CA ILE A 55 13.09 12.70 5.18
C ILE A 55 12.28 13.42 6.27
N PHE A 56 11.16 12.84 6.72
CA PHE A 56 10.27 13.60 7.59
C PHE A 56 10.78 13.80 9.01
N HIS A 57 11.51 12.84 9.58
CA HIS A 57 12.06 12.99 10.92
C HIS A 57 13.46 13.64 10.90
N LEU A 58 14.46 13.05 10.23
CA LEU A 58 15.84 13.58 10.29
C LEU A 58 16.01 14.90 9.53
N VAL A 59 15.38 15.06 8.37
CA VAL A 59 15.56 16.28 7.54
C VAL A 59 14.55 17.37 7.94
N CYS A 60 13.27 17.02 8.10
CA CYS A 60 12.22 18.02 8.34
C CYS A 60 11.87 18.25 9.82
N GLY A 61 12.32 17.40 10.74
CA GLY A 61 11.99 17.53 12.17
C GLY A 61 10.49 17.45 12.49
N ALA A 62 9.67 16.91 11.58
CA ALA A 62 8.21 17.07 11.61
C ALA A 62 7.47 15.93 12.34
N ARG A 63 8.17 15.09 13.11
CA ARG A 63 7.59 13.92 13.79
C ARG A 63 7.89 13.90 15.28
N GLU A 64 6.83 13.72 16.05
CA GLU A 64 6.85 13.62 17.51
C GLU A 64 6.11 12.36 17.97
N ILE A 65 6.61 11.73 19.03
CA ILE A 65 6.01 10.57 19.70
C ILE A 65 5.89 10.80 21.20
N SER A 66 4.91 10.18 21.85
CA SER A 66 4.76 10.17 23.30
C SER A 66 6.02 9.64 24.02
N GLY A 67 6.31 10.20 25.20
CA GLY A 67 7.48 9.83 26.01
C GLY A 67 7.50 8.35 26.38
N GLY A 68 8.69 7.76 26.48
CA GLY A 68 8.89 6.34 26.82
C GLY A 68 8.91 5.37 25.63
N TYR A 69 8.65 5.84 24.41
CA TYR A 69 8.67 5.02 23.20
C TYR A 69 9.72 5.48 22.19
N SER A 70 10.34 4.52 21.50
CA SER A 70 11.31 4.83 20.44
C SER A 70 10.58 5.16 19.14
N LEU A 71 10.77 6.38 18.65
CA LEU A 71 10.23 6.81 17.36
C LEU A 71 10.69 5.87 16.22
N PHE A 72 11.97 5.48 16.21
CA PHE A 72 12.52 4.62 15.17
C PHE A 72 11.75 3.29 15.06
N TRP A 73 11.55 2.58 16.17
CA TRP A 73 10.90 1.27 16.16
C TRP A 73 9.41 1.35 15.80
N VAL A 74 8.71 2.37 16.31
CA VAL A 74 7.31 2.59 15.97
C VAL A 74 7.16 2.96 14.50
N LEU A 75 8.06 3.80 13.96
CA LEU A 75 8.05 4.14 12.53
C LEU A 75 8.42 2.98 11.64
N LEU A 76 9.36 2.13 12.05
CA LEU A 76 9.70 0.92 11.32
C LEU A 76 8.49 -0.01 11.27
N TRP A 77 7.85 -0.27 12.41
CA TRP A 77 6.63 -1.08 12.45
C TRP A 77 5.53 -0.47 11.58
N MET A 78 5.22 0.82 11.69
CA MET A 78 4.21 1.46 10.85
C MET A 78 4.56 1.35 9.36
N SER A 79 5.83 1.58 9.00
CA SER A 79 6.30 1.49 7.62
C SER A 79 6.17 0.08 7.07
N MET A 80 6.46 -0.94 7.88
CA MET A 80 6.22 -2.33 7.51
C MET A 80 4.73 -2.63 7.47
N SER A 81 3.96 -2.30 8.50
CA SER A 81 2.52 -2.54 8.58
C SER A 81 1.81 -2.02 7.35
N TYR A 82 1.92 -0.72 7.07
CA TYR A 82 1.23 -0.11 5.93
C TYR A 82 1.98 -0.34 4.61
N GLY A 83 3.30 -0.16 4.58
CA GLY A 83 4.08 -0.27 3.35
C GLY A 83 4.15 -1.69 2.81
N PHE A 84 4.42 -2.70 3.66
CA PHE A 84 4.45 -4.10 3.23
C PHE A 84 3.08 -4.56 2.75
N THR A 85 2.05 -4.40 3.58
CA THR A 85 0.71 -4.92 3.25
C THR A 85 0.11 -4.21 2.05
N ASN A 86 0.20 -2.87 1.96
CA ASN A 86 -0.33 -2.12 0.82
C ASN A 86 0.36 -2.56 -0.47
N PHE A 87 1.70 -2.60 -0.51
CA PHE A 87 2.40 -2.92 -1.76
C PHE A 87 2.31 -4.40 -2.14
N ALA A 88 2.26 -5.30 -1.17
CA ALA A 88 1.92 -6.69 -1.44
C ALA A 88 0.53 -6.79 -2.07
N TRP A 89 -0.45 -6.07 -1.53
CA TRP A 89 -1.81 -6.08 -2.04
C TRP A 89 -1.93 -5.44 -3.42
N LEU A 90 -1.29 -4.28 -3.63
CA LEU A 90 -1.18 -3.62 -4.93
C LEU A 90 -0.59 -4.55 -5.99
N TRP A 91 0.49 -5.26 -5.66
CA TRP A 91 1.12 -6.20 -6.57
C TRP A 91 0.16 -7.35 -6.95
N LEU A 92 -0.60 -7.87 -5.99
CA LEU A 92 -1.62 -8.90 -6.25
C LEU A 92 -2.73 -8.38 -7.17
N TRP A 93 -3.20 -7.15 -6.96
CA TRP A 93 -4.20 -6.50 -7.82
C TRP A 93 -3.69 -6.25 -9.25
N ILE A 94 -2.48 -5.70 -9.39
CA ILE A 94 -1.85 -5.47 -10.71
C ILE A 94 -1.62 -6.80 -11.42
N SER A 95 -1.19 -7.84 -10.69
CA SER A 95 -0.98 -9.17 -11.25
C SER A 95 -2.28 -9.92 -11.60
N LYS A 96 -3.44 -9.39 -11.17
CA LYS A 96 -4.76 -10.04 -11.24
C LYS A 96 -4.74 -11.45 -10.67
N ASP A 97 -4.22 -11.60 -9.45
CA ASP A 97 -4.09 -12.93 -8.83
C ASP A 97 -5.42 -13.69 -8.78
N HIS A 98 -5.37 -15.01 -9.00
CA HIS A 98 -6.56 -15.85 -8.97
C HIS A 98 -7.26 -15.88 -7.60
N ARG A 99 -6.51 -15.73 -6.50
CA ARG A 99 -7.01 -15.66 -5.11
C ARG A 99 -7.03 -14.24 -4.55
N LEU A 100 -7.14 -13.25 -5.43
CA LEU A 100 -7.08 -11.84 -5.06
C LEU A 100 -8.12 -11.47 -4.00
N LEU A 101 -9.31 -12.09 -4.03
CA LEU A 101 -10.36 -11.77 -3.08
C LEU A 101 -10.06 -12.33 -1.70
N GLU A 102 -9.54 -13.54 -1.60
CA GLU A 102 -9.11 -14.16 -0.35
C GLU A 102 -8.01 -13.32 0.31
N TRP A 103 -7.03 -12.86 -0.47
CA TRP A 103 -6.00 -11.94 0.02
C TRP A 103 -6.58 -10.60 0.46
N SER A 104 -7.47 -10.02 -0.34
CA SER A 104 -8.13 -8.74 -0.03
C SER A 104 -8.95 -8.83 1.25
N MET A 105 -9.75 -9.88 1.38
CA MET A 105 -10.56 -10.14 2.56
C MET A 105 -9.70 -10.36 3.79
N LEU A 106 -8.60 -11.10 3.68
CA LEU A 106 -7.66 -11.31 4.78
C LEU A 106 -7.11 -9.98 5.31
N ILE A 107 -6.63 -9.11 4.41
CA ILE A 107 -6.05 -7.81 4.77
C ILE A 107 -7.11 -6.87 5.36
N LEU A 108 -8.25 -6.71 4.67
CA LEU A 108 -9.31 -5.80 5.11
C LEU A 108 -9.94 -6.24 6.45
N THR A 109 -10.17 -7.54 6.61
CA THR A 109 -10.69 -8.09 7.87
C THR A 109 -9.69 -7.84 9.00
N TRP A 110 -8.39 -8.04 8.76
CA TRP A 110 -7.39 -7.76 9.78
C TRP A 110 -7.36 -6.28 10.19
N TRP A 111 -7.31 -5.36 9.21
CA TRP A 111 -7.30 -3.92 9.50
C TRP A 111 -8.55 -3.47 10.25
N PHE A 112 -9.69 -4.11 10.02
CA PHE A 112 -10.93 -3.85 10.77
C PHE A 112 -10.90 -4.46 12.17
N CYS A 113 -10.48 -5.73 12.30
CA CYS A 113 -10.54 -6.47 13.55
C CYS A 113 -9.46 -6.04 14.54
N CYS A 114 -8.23 -5.76 14.11
CA CYS A 114 -7.12 -5.45 15.01
C CYS A 114 -7.40 -4.26 15.95
N PRO A 115 -7.92 -3.10 15.47
CA PRO A 115 -8.32 -2.01 16.36
C PRO A 115 -9.42 -2.42 17.36
N LEU A 116 -10.41 -3.20 16.92
CA LEU A 116 -11.56 -3.60 17.76
C LEU A 116 -11.17 -4.62 18.84
N ILE A 117 -10.31 -5.58 18.50
CA ILE A 117 -9.74 -6.54 19.44
C ILE A 117 -8.93 -5.77 20.48
N THR A 118 -8.05 -4.88 20.02
CA THR A 118 -7.22 -4.06 20.91
C THR A 118 -8.06 -3.20 21.84
N ARG A 119 -9.18 -2.63 21.37
CA ARG A 119 -10.07 -1.85 22.23
C ARG A 119 -10.73 -2.68 23.34
N THR A 120 -11.00 -3.96 23.07
CA THR A 120 -11.65 -4.87 24.02
C THR A 120 -10.68 -5.46 25.03
N PHE A 121 -9.49 -5.86 24.57
CA PHE A 121 -8.52 -6.64 25.36
C PHE A 121 -7.27 -5.83 25.77
N GLY A 122 -7.11 -4.61 25.26
CA GLY A 122 -6.08 -3.66 25.69
C GLY A 122 -6.56 -2.79 26.86
N GLY A 123 -5.90 -1.66 27.08
CA GLY A 123 -6.30 -0.66 28.08
C GLY A 123 -5.58 -0.71 29.42
N GLY A 124 -4.45 -1.42 29.51
CA GLY A 124 -3.60 -1.47 30.71
C GLY A 124 -2.38 -0.53 30.71
N VAL A 125 -2.14 0.17 29.59
CA VAL A 125 -0.94 0.99 29.37
C VAL A 125 -1.33 2.29 28.67
N GLU A 126 -0.60 3.37 28.92
CA GLU A 126 -0.82 4.63 28.19
C GLU A 126 -0.67 4.45 26.67
N PRO A 127 -1.64 4.94 25.87
CA PRO A 127 -1.58 4.80 24.43
C PRO A 127 -0.41 5.56 23.81
N ILE A 128 0.21 4.97 22.80
CA ILE A 128 1.25 5.60 22.00
C ILE A 128 0.59 6.62 21.09
N THR A 129 1.03 7.87 21.18
CA THR A 129 0.55 8.95 20.30
C THR A 129 1.67 9.39 19.39
N ILE A 130 1.40 9.42 18.09
CA ILE A 130 2.32 9.93 17.08
C ILE A 130 1.63 10.97 16.21
N GLN A 131 2.32 12.07 15.91
CA GLN A 131 1.78 13.14 15.10
C GLN A 131 2.78 13.68 14.09
N ARG A 132 2.25 14.23 12.99
CA ARG A 132 3.01 14.94 11.95
C ARG A 132 2.24 16.18 11.51
N THR A 133 2.95 17.28 11.33
CA THR A 133 2.44 18.48 10.67
C THR A 133 2.67 18.41 9.16
N THR A 134 1.63 18.66 8.36
CA THR A 134 1.66 18.39 6.92
C THR A 134 1.13 19.58 6.12
N GLY A 135 1.99 20.57 5.88
CA GLY A 135 1.65 21.76 5.09
C GLY A 135 2.16 21.73 3.65
N SER A 136 3.48 21.68 3.45
CA SER A 136 4.09 22.06 2.16
C SER A 136 4.33 20.92 1.17
N TYR A 137 4.36 19.65 1.59
CA TYR A 137 4.78 18.56 0.69
C TYR A 137 3.69 18.01 -0.24
N HIS A 138 2.41 18.27 0.03
CA HIS A 138 1.31 17.78 -0.81
C HIS A 138 1.38 18.31 -2.25
N GLY A 139 1.93 19.51 -2.46
CA GLY A 139 2.19 20.05 -3.80
C GLY A 139 3.19 19.20 -4.60
N TYR A 140 4.29 18.77 -3.97
CA TYR A 140 5.25 17.88 -4.63
C TYR A 140 4.64 16.51 -4.94
N MET A 141 3.83 15.98 -4.03
CA MET A 141 3.10 14.74 -4.29
C MET A 141 2.13 14.90 -5.48
N ALA A 142 1.38 16.00 -5.56
CA ALA A 142 0.47 16.25 -6.68
C ALA A 142 1.21 16.32 -8.02
N LEU A 143 2.42 16.90 -8.04
CA LEU A 143 3.26 16.96 -9.25
C LEU A 143 3.71 15.56 -9.69
N ILE A 144 4.18 14.71 -8.78
CA ILE A 144 4.59 13.33 -9.09
C ILE A 144 3.39 12.53 -9.61
N LEU A 145 2.21 12.66 -8.97
CA LEU A 145 0.97 12.03 -9.42
C LEU A 145 0.64 12.44 -10.85
N LEU A 146 0.68 13.75 -11.12
CA LEU A 146 0.42 14.33 -12.44
C LEU A 146 1.38 13.76 -13.49
N VAL A 147 2.69 13.77 -13.22
CA VAL A 147 3.71 13.25 -14.15
C VAL A 147 3.47 11.76 -14.44
N GLY A 148 3.22 10.95 -13.42
CA GLY A 148 2.99 9.52 -13.57
C GLY A 148 1.77 9.21 -14.45
N TYR A 149 0.61 9.78 -14.11
CA TYR A 149 -0.62 9.54 -14.87
C TYR A 149 -0.61 10.20 -16.25
N LEU A 150 -0.06 11.41 -16.38
CA LEU A 150 0.09 12.06 -17.69
C LEU A 150 0.96 11.20 -18.62
N GLY A 151 2.05 10.62 -18.11
CA GLY A 151 2.88 9.68 -18.87
C GLY A 151 2.08 8.48 -19.41
N LEU A 152 1.21 7.88 -18.59
CA LEU A 152 0.35 6.77 -19.04
C LEU A 152 -0.75 7.22 -20.02
N ILE A 153 -1.32 8.40 -19.83
CA ILE A 153 -2.33 8.98 -20.75
C ILE A 153 -1.69 9.21 -22.11
N VAL A 154 -0.54 9.88 -22.12
CA VAL A 154 0.24 10.17 -23.32
C VAL A 154 0.65 8.88 -24.03
N TRP A 155 1.10 7.86 -23.28
CA TRP A 155 1.33 6.52 -23.82
C TRP A 155 0.07 5.96 -24.52
N ASN A 156 -1.08 6.00 -23.86
CA ASN A 156 -2.33 5.48 -24.41
C ASN A 156 -2.80 6.21 -25.67
N LEU A 157 -2.55 7.52 -25.77
CA LEU A 157 -2.87 8.33 -26.95
C LEU A 157 -2.03 7.94 -28.17
N TRP A 158 -0.78 7.52 -27.96
CA TRP A 158 0.09 7.02 -29.03
C TRP A 158 -0.16 5.54 -29.40
N GLN A 159 -0.82 4.77 -28.55
CA GLN A 159 -1.14 3.37 -28.85
C GLN A 159 -2.38 3.22 -29.74
N LYS A 160 -2.14 2.70 -30.96
CA LYS A 160 -3.19 2.37 -31.93
C LYS A 160 -4.03 1.18 -31.48
N GLU A 161 -3.40 0.17 -30.87
CA GLU A 161 -4.08 -1.04 -30.44
C GLU A 161 -4.55 -0.93 -28.99
N GLN A 162 -5.85 -1.10 -28.76
CA GLN A 162 -6.46 -0.96 -27.44
C GLN A 162 -5.87 -1.94 -26.41
N GLU A 163 -5.48 -3.14 -26.83
CA GLU A 163 -4.95 -4.18 -25.95
C GLU A 163 -3.57 -3.83 -25.37
N THR A 164 -2.85 -2.87 -25.96
CA THR A 164 -1.51 -2.44 -25.51
C THR A 164 -1.55 -1.16 -24.66
N ARG A 165 -2.75 -0.64 -24.40
CA ARG A 165 -2.96 0.53 -23.55
C ARG A 165 -2.81 0.18 -22.08
N ALA A 166 -2.21 1.06 -21.30
CA ALA A 166 -2.20 0.96 -19.85
C ALA A 166 -3.65 1.07 -19.32
N PRO A 167 -4.07 0.20 -18.40
CA PRO A 167 -5.43 0.20 -17.86
C PRO A 167 -5.57 1.27 -16.76
N ILE A 168 -5.55 2.55 -17.15
CA ILE A 168 -5.47 3.70 -16.23
C ILE A 168 -6.59 3.67 -15.17
N LEU A 169 -7.84 3.41 -15.57
CA LEU A 169 -8.97 3.36 -14.65
C LEU A 169 -8.82 2.25 -13.60
N TRP A 170 -8.26 1.10 -14.00
CA TRP A 170 -7.98 0.00 -13.09
C TRP A 170 -6.91 0.37 -12.07
N LEU A 171 -5.82 1.00 -12.52
CA LEU A 171 -4.73 1.46 -11.65
C LEU A 171 -5.22 2.52 -10.65
N LEU A 172 -6.02 3.47 -11.12
CA LEU A 172 -6.62 4.50 -10.26
C LEU A 172 -7.56 3.88 -9.22
N ALA A 173 -8.45 2.97 -9.65
CA ALA A 173 -9.39 2.30 -8.76
C ALA A 173 -8.66 1.49 -7.67
N ILE A 174 -7.60 0.77 -8.03
CA ILE A 174 -6.77 0.03 -7.08
C ILE A 174 -6.13 1.00 -6.08
N GLY A 175 -5.51 2.08 -6.56
CA GLY A 175 -4.83 3.03 -5.67
C GLY A 175 -5.78 3.69 -4.67
N ILE A 176 -6.99 4.07 -5.14
CA ILE A 176 -8.05 4.59 -4.26
C ILE A 176 -8.47 3.51 -3.26
N LEU A 177 -8.76 2.29 -3.73
CA LEU A 177 -9.27 1.21 -2.89
C LEU A 177 -8.28 0.84 -1.78
N VAL A 178 -6.99 0.70 -2.10
CA VAL A 178 -5.98 0.31 -1.12
C VAL A 178 -5.87 1.37 -0.04
N GLN A 179 -5.70 2.64 -0.42
CA GLN A 179 -5.58 3.72 0.56
C GLN A 179 -6.85 3.91 1.38
N PHE A 180 -8.00 3.96 0.70
CA PHE A 180 -9.29 4.11 1.36
C PHE A 180 -9.54 2.97 2.34
N GLY A 181 -9.23 1.73 1.94
CA GLY A 181 -9.42 0.54 2.76
C GLY A 181 -8.74 0.65 4.12
N TRP A 182 -7.44 0.92 4.16
CA TRP A 182 -6.74 0.98 5.44
C TRP A 182 -7.10 2.24 6.24
N GLU A 183 -7.23 3.40 5.59
CA GLU A 183 -7.56 4.65 6.28
C GLU A 183 -8.97 4.63 6.88
N ALA A 184 -9.94 4.05 6.17
CA ALA A 184 -11.31 3.90 6.67
C ALA A 184 -11.36 2.95 7.87
N MET A 185 -10.66 1.80 7.82
CA MET A 185 -10.66 0.85 8.93
C MET A 185 -9.96 1.40 10.17
N LEU A 186 -8.87 2.16 10.01
CA LEU A 186 -8.23 2.87 11.13
C LEU A 186 -9.12 3.97 11.72
N LEU A 187 -9.87 4.68 10.87
CA LEU A 187 -10.80 5.71 11.32
C LEU A 187 -11.95 5.08 12.12
N VAL A 188 -12.54 3.99 11.62
CA VAL A 188 -13.60 3.23 12.31
C VAL A 188 -13.07 2.64 13.63
N GLY A 189 -11.82 2.16 13.62
CA GLY A 189 -11.13 1.65 14.81
C GLY A 189 -10.75 2.70 15.85
N GLY A 190 -10.94 4.00 15.58
CA GLY A 190 -10.57 5.09 16.48
C GLY A 190 -9.07 5.36 16.59
N VAL A 191 -8.25 4.72 15.74
CA VAL A 191 -6.79 4.88 15.72
C VAL A 191 -6.38 6.16 15.01
N ARG A 192 -7.17 6.60 14.02
CA ARG A 192 -6.92 7.78 13.19
C ARG A 192 -7.87 8.93 13.53
N SER A 193 -7.36 10.16 13.48
CA SER A 193 -8.10 11.40 13.77
C SER A 193 -8.63 11.48 15.21
N ALA A 194 -7.91 10.85 16.14
CA ALA A 194 -8.17 10.94 17.58
C ALA A 194 -8.03 12.40 18.05
N GLY A 195 -9.10 12.93 18.65
CA GLY A 195 -9.14 14.31 19.19
C GLY A 195 -9.72 15.39 18.26
N PHE A 196 -10.05 15.08 17.00
CA PHE A 196 -10.78 16.03 16.14
C PHE A 196 -12.28 16.02 16.46
N SER A 197 -12.90 17.21 16.54
CA SER A 197 -14.32 17.39 16.89
C SER A 197 -15.23 17.46 15.66
N SER A 198 -14.73 17.93 14.51
CA SER A 198 -15.47 18.07 13.25
C SER A 198 -15.40 16.81 12.39
N LEU A 199 -16.54 16.41 11.80
CA LEU A 199 -16.61 15.33 10.80
C LEU A 199 -15.75 15.65 9.57
N ALA A 200 -15.70 16.93 9.16
CA ALA A 200 -14.91 17.36 8.00
C ALA A 200 -13.40 17.21 8.25
N ASP A 201 -12.93 17.49 9.48
CA ASP A 201 -11.52 17.35 9.85
C ASP A 201 -11.10 15.88 9.92
N LYS A 202 -12.04 14.98 10.23
CA LYS A 202 -11.79 13.53 10.22
C LYS A 202 -11.76 12.95 8.81
N LEU A 203 -12.61 13.45 7.91
CA LEU A 203 -12.78 12.91 6.56
C LEU A 203 -11.86 13.55 5.52
N SER A 204 -11.39 14.78 5.72
CA SER A 204 -10.50 15.43 4.75
C SER A 204 -9.18 14.69 4.52
N PRO A 205 -8.48 14.15 5.54
CA PRO A 205 -7.27 13.36 5.30
C PRO A 205 -7.61 12.05 4.59
N LEU A 206 -8.74 11.42 4.93
CA LEU A 206 -9.23 10.20 4.28
C LEU A 206 -9.39 10.41 2.77
N LEU A 207 -10.05 11.49 2.37
CA LEU A 207 -10.32 11.78 0.96
C LEU A 207 -9.05 12.18 0.20
N VAL A 208 -8.28 13.14 0.74
CA VAL A 208 -7.06 13.63 0.08
C VAL A 208 -6.05 12.51 -0.07
N ASN A 209 -5.82 11.74 1.00
CA ASN A 209 -4.86 10.66 0.93
C ASN A 209 -5.32 9.55 -0.01
N SER A 210 -6.61 9.19 0.00
CA SER A 210 -7.16 8.16 -0.89
C SER A 210 -6.94 8.48 -2.38
N LEU A 211 -7.04 9.75 -2.73
CA LEU A 211 -6.81 10.20 -4.10
C LEU A 211 -5.33 10.41 -4.42
N LEU A 212 -4.50 10.76 -3.43
CA LEU A 212 -3.13 11.19 -3.64
C LEU A 212 -2.09 10.14 -3.26
N GLU A 213 -2.03 9.68 -2.01
CA GLU A 213 -0.86 8.99 -1.44
C GLU A 213 -0.52 7.67 -2.13
N THR A 214 -1.47 6.72 -2.21
CA THR A 214 -1.18 5.43 -2.89
C THR A 214 -1.14 5.62 -4.40
N ASN A 215 -2.02 6.46 -4.96
CA ASN A 215 -2.09 6.73 -6.39
C ASN A 215 -0.83 7.40 -6.95
N LEU A 216 -0.10 8.14 -6.10
CA LEU A 216 1.20 8.72 -6.39
C LEU A 216 2.16 7.70 -7.03
N GLY A 217 2.23 6.50 -6.43
CA GLY A 217 3.15 5.44 -6.85
C GLY A 217 2.60 4.54 -7.94
N MET A 218 1.28 4.52 -8.16
CA MET A 218 0.61 3.50 -8.99
C MET A 218 1.13 3.43 -10.43
N PRO A 219 1.29 4.55 -11.18
CA PRO A 219 1.84 4.50 -12.53
C PRO A 219 3.24 3.90 -12.58
N TYR A 220 4.09 4.25 -11.61
CA TYR A 220 5.48 3.79 -11.55
C TYR A 220 5.58 2.31 -11.20
N ILE A 221 4.81 1.85 -10.21
CA ILE A 221 4.74 0.44 -9.83
C ILE A 221 4.22 -0.40 -11.01
N TYR A 222 3.23 0.11 -11.75
CA TYR A 222 2.74 -0.56 -12.95
C TYR A 222 3.83 -0.73 -14.01
N VAL A 223 4.61 0.31 -14.31
CA VAL A 223 5.73 0.22 -15.26
C VAL A 223 6.79 -0.78 -14.76
N ILE A 224 7.16 -0.72 -13.49
CA ILE A 224 8.08 -1.67 -12.86
C ILE A 224 7.54 -3.10 -12.99
N PHE A 225 6.25 -3.30 -12.73
CA PHE A 225 5.59 -4.60 -12.86
C PHE A 225 5.67 -5.13 -14.28
N ILE A 226 5.39 -4.32 -15.31
CA ILE A 226 5.49 -4.73 -16.72
C ILE A 226 6.94 -5.10 -17.08
N LEU A 227 7.90 -4.25 -16.71
CA LEU A 227 9.32 -4.49 -16.97
C LEU A 227 9.80 -5.80 -16.31
N TYR A 228 9.43 -6.02 -15.05
CA TYR A 228 9.78 -7.24 -14.32
C TYR A 228 9.09 -8.48 -14.91
N SER A 229 7.75 -8.43 -15.01
CA SER A 229 6.93 -9.59 -15.38
C SER A 229 7.02 -9.98 -16.86
N SER A 230 7.64 -9.14 -17.69
CA SER A 230 8.02 -9.49 -19.08
C SER A 230 9.18 -10.48 -19.14
N ARG A 231 10.01 -10.55 -18.09
CA ARG A 231 11.24 -11.37 -18.05
C ARG A 231 11.23 -12.43 -16.96
N ARG A 232 10.52 -12.18 -15.86
CA ARG A 232 10.50 -13.05 -14.68
C ARG A 232 9.08 -13.38 -14.24
N THR A 233 8.96 -14.49 -13.52
CA THR A 233 7.71 -14.96 -12.92
C THR A 233 7.59 -14.50 -11.47
N GLU A 234 6.42 -14.72 -10.88
CA GLU A 234 6.14 -14.43 -9.48
C GLU A 234 7.10 -15.15 -8.51
N GLY A 235 7.56 -16.35 -8.87
CA GLY A 235 8.54 -17.12 -8.11
C GLY A 235 10.01 -16.73 -8.33
N LEU A 236 10.28 -15.51 -8.82
CA LEU A 236 11.63 -14.97 -9.12
C LEU A 236 12.43 -15.69 -10.22
N ARG A 237 11.81 -16.66 -10.91
CA ARG A 237 12.42 -17.42 -12.02
C ARG A 237 12.31 -16.64 -13.32
N ARG A 238 13.20 -16.92 -14.29
CA ARG A 238 13.05 -16.40 -15.65
C ARG A 238 11.84 -17.06 -16.32
N ARG A 239 11.12 -16.31 -17.16
CA ARG A 239 10.09 -16.89 -18.03
C ARG A 239 10.74 -17.83 -19.05
N SER A 240 10.04 -18.90 -19.43
CA SER A 240 10.38 -19.73 -20.59
C SER A 240 10.39 -18.88 -21.84
N ASP A 241 9.29 -18.16 -22.08
CA ASP A 241 9.14 -17.24 -23.19
C ASP A 241 9.25 -15.80 -22.69
N ARG A 242 10.33 -15.12 -23.11
CA ARG A 242 10.53 -13.70 -22.82
C ARG A 242 9.58 -12.87 -23.67
N LEU A 243 8.87 -11.96 -23.02
CA LEU A 243 7.94 -11.07 -23.69
C LEU A 243 8.56 -9.68 -23.87
N THR A 244 8.16 -8.98 -24.93
CA THR A 244 8.34 -7.53 -25.00
C THR A 244 7.39 -6.85 -24.01
N CYS A 245 7.66 -5.59 -23.64
CA CYS A 245 6.77 -4.85 -22.74
C CYS A 245 5.35 -4.75 -23.32
N LEU A 246 5.22 -4.51 -24.63
CA LEU A 246 3.92 -4.46 -25.31
C LEU A 246 3.18 -5.80 -25.24
N ALA A 247 3.87 -6.91 -25.52
CA ALA A 247 3.28 -8.25 -25.41
C ALA A 247 2.84 -8.55 -23.97
N ARG A 248 3.61 -8.10 -22.97
CA ARG A 248 3.25 -8.27 -21.56
C ARG A 248 2.03 -7.43 -21.16
N ILE A 249 1.91 -6.21 -21.66
CA ILE A 249 0.71 -5.37 -21.43
C ILE A 249 -0.51 -6.05 -22.05
N ARG A 250 -0.39 -6.53 -23.29
CA ARG A 250 -1.47 -7.28 -23.98
C ARG A 250 -1.90 -8.50 -23.17
N GLU A 251 -0.93 -9.32 -22.73
CA GLU A 251 -1.18 -10.49 -21.88
C GLU A 251 -1.89 -10.10 -20.57
N LEU A 252 -1.47 -9.01 -19.92
CA LEU A 252 -2.10 -8.55 -18.68
C LEU A 252 -3.54 -8.04 -18.91
N ASN A 253 -3.76 -7.31 -19.99
CA ASN A 253 -5.07 -6.76 -20.33
C ASN A 253 -6.07 -7.85 -20.72
N GLY A 254 -5.61 -8.91 -21.40
CA GLY A 254 -6.44 -10.06 -21.76
C GLY A 254 -6.86 -10.94 -20.56
N ARG A 255 -6.12 -10.89 -19.44
CA ARG A 255 -6.46 -11.64 -18.22
C ARG A 255 -7.60 -10.99 -17.44
N ARG A 256 -8.51 -11.79 -16.91
CA ARG A 256 -9.50 -11.39 -15.91
C ARG A 256 -9.05 -11.81 -14.52
N VAL A 257 -9.59 -11.13 -13.50
CA VAL A 257 -9.42 -11.57 -12.11
C VAL A 257 -10.06 -12.95 -11.97
N ARG A 258 -9.39 -13.88 -11.27
CA ARG A 258 -9.77 -15.30 -11.11
C ARG A 258 -9.41 -16.23 -12.27
N ASP A 259 -8.80 -15.74 -13.35
CA ASP A 259 -8.24 -16.65 -14.36
C ASP A 259 -7.13 -17.51 -13.72
N VAL A 260 -7.27 -18.82 -13.79
CA VAL A 260 -6.23 -19.76 -13.38
C VAL A 260 -5.14 -19.72 -14.47
N PRO A 261 -3.86 -19.45 -14.14
CA PRO A 261 -2.82 -19.47 -15.16
C PRO A 261 -2.70 -20.85 -15.79
N SER A 262 -2.59 -20.90 -17.12
CA SER A 262 -2.39 -22.12 -17.92
C SER A 262 -1.14 -22.92 -17.52
N ASP A 263 -0.14 -22.26 -16.92
CA ASP A 263 1.21 -22.82 -16.76
C ASP A 263 1.44 -23.49 -15.39
N GLY A 264 0.41 -24.13 -14.81
CA GLY A 264 0.55 -24.96 -13.59
C GLY A 264 1.15 -24.27 -12.35
N GLY A 265 1.28 -22.93 -12.37
CA GLY A 265 2.18 -22.18 -11.50
C GLY A 265 1.67 -21.89 -10.09
N TYR A 266 0.75 -22.70 -9.55
CA TYR A 266 0.29 -22.53 -8.16
C TYR A 266 0.31 -23.79 -7.30
N PHE A 267 0.64 -24.96 -7.87
CA PHE A 267 0.74 -26.25 -7.16
C PHE A 267 1.67 -27.28 -7.83
N ALA A 268 2.87 -26.87 -8.21
CA ALA A 268 4.03 -27.78 -8.24
C ALA A 268 5.06 -27.19 -7.29
#